data_AF-A0A151F6H6-F1
#
_entry.id   AF-A0A151F6H6-F1
#
_cell.length_a   1.000
_cell.length_b   1.000
_cell.length_c   1.000
_cell.angle_alpha   90.00
_cell.angle_beta   90.00
_cell.angle_gamma   90.00
#
_symmetry.space_group_name_H-M   'P 1'
#
loop_
_entity.id
_entity.type
_entity.pdbx_description
1 polymer ?
#
loop_
_entity_poly.entity_id
_entity_poly.type
_entity_poly.pdbx_seq_one_letter_code
_entity_poly.pdbx_strand_id
1 'polypeptide(L)'
;MISAIDDILEDFSLYLRVERRISPGVARCYRYSLGRFLRWADTINPDRHDAVKYMDKLMKDGKKESTLRNILFALKHYYQFIGKELDLKPPKRPVRQVDYLTVMEAKSLVYTSFAKGAATTIESFIYLDSLVDNVCE
;
A
#
# COMPACT_ATOMS: atom_id res chain seq x y z
N MET A 1 -27.53 24.07 -4.35
CA MET A 1 -27.52 23.11 -5.47
C MET A 1 -26.41 22.13 -5.19
N ILE A 2 -26.75 20.86 -4.97
CA ILE A 2 -25.76 19.79 -4.84
C ILE A 2 -25.18 19.56 -6.24
N SER A 3 -23.86 19.48 -6.37
CA SER A 3 -23.24 19.29 -7.69
C SER A 3 -23.43 17.85 -8.15
N ALA A 4 -23.53 17.60 -9.45
CA ALA A 4 -23.63 16.24 -10.00
C ALA A 4 -22.45 15.33 -9.55
N ILE A 5 -21.30 15.93 -9.23
CA ILE A 5 -20.16 15.24 -8.64
C ILE A 5 -20.45 14.77 -7.20
N ASP A 6 -21.17 15.55 -6.41
CA ASP A 6 -21.48 15.16 -5.02
C ASP A 6 -22.49 14.01 -4.98
N ASP A 7 -23.46 13.99 -5.89
CA ASP A 7 -24.43 12.90 -6.02
C ASP A 7 -23.73 11.57 -6.38
N ILE A 8 -22.87 11.58 -7.41
CA ILE A 8 -22.12 10.36 -7.80
C ILE A 8 -21.14 9.90 -6.70
N LEU A 9 -20.64 10.82 -5.87
CA LEU A 9 -19.77 10.48 -4.74
C LEU A 9 -20.52 9.82 -3.59
N GLU A 10 -21.79 10.18 -3.37
CA GLU A 10 -22.67 9.48 -2.42
C GLU A 10 -23.00 8.07 -2.92
N ASP A 11 -23.40 7.94 -4.18
CA ASP A 11 -23.69 6.64 -4.80
C ASP A 11 -22.46 5.73 -4.78
N PHE A 12 -21.29 6.27 -5.14
CA PHE A 12 -20.04 5.53 -5.04
C PHE A 12 -19.73 5.10 -3.60
N SER A 13 -19.99 5.96 -2.61
CA SER A 13 -19.79 5.61 -1.21
C SER A 13 -20.77 4.54 -0.73
N LEU A 14 -21.98 4.47 -1.28
CA LEU A 14 -22.93 3.40 -1.03
C LEU A 14 -22.45 2.09 -1.65
N TYR A 15 -22.07 2.11 -2.93
CA TYR A 15 -21.47 0.98 -3.66
C TYR A 15 -20.29 0.36 -2.90
N LEU A 16 -19.35 1.18 -2.42
CA LEU A 16 -18.18 0.69 -1.68
C LEU A 16 -18.58 -0.05 -0.39
N ARG A 17 -19.58 0.45 0.34
CA ARG A 17 -19.99 -0.13 1.63
C ARG A 17 -20.86 -1.36 1.47
N VAL A 18 -21.80 -1.33 0.53
CA VAL A 18 -22.82 -2.38 0.37
C VAL A 18 -22.29 -3.51 -0.50
N GLU A 19 -21.85 -3.19 -1.72
CA GLU A 19 -21.44 -4.20 -2.70
C GLU A 19 -20.02 -4.68 -2.47
N ARG A 20 -19.08 -3.75 -2.23
CA ARG A 20 -17.66 -4.08 -2.04
C ARG A 20 -17.28 -4.41 -0.60
N ARG A 21 -18.20 -4.21 0.36
CA ARG A 21 -18.01 -4.45 1.80
C ARG A 21 -16.74 -3.79 2.37
N ILE A 22 -16.38 -2.64 1.83
CA ILE A 22 -15.22 -1.86 2.29
C ILE A 22 -15.61 -1.12 3.58
N SER A 23 -14.67 -1.06 4.53
CA SER A 23 -14.93 -0.41 5.81
C SER A 23 -15.28 1.07 5.65
N PRO A 24 -16.15 1.64 6.52
CA PRO A 24 -16.58 3.04 6.38
C PRO A 24 -15.43 4.05 6.37
N GLY A 25 -14.37 3.78 7.12
CA GLY A 25 -13.17 4.63 7.15
C GLY A 25 -12.44 4.63 5.81
N VAL A 26 -12.25 3.45 5.20
CA VAL A 26 -11.59 3.34 3.89
C VAL A 26 -12.48 3.91 2.78
N ALA A 27 -13.80 3.66 2.83
CA ALA A 27 -14.76 4.22 1.89
C ALA A 27 -14.73 5.76 1.89
N ARG A 28 -14.65 6.37 3.08
CA ARG A 28 -14.50 7.84 3.22
C ARG A 28 -13.21 8.35 2.57
N CYS A 29 -12.09 7.65 2.78
CA CYS A 29 -10.81 7.99 2.14
C CYS A 29 -10.87 7.88 0.61
N TYR A 30 -11.55 6.85 0.09
CA TYR A 30 -11.75 6.66 -1.34
C TYR A 30 -12.66 7.73 -1.93
N ARG A 31 -13.80 8.03 -1.31
CA ARG A 31 -14.69 9.13 -1.71
C ARG A 31 -13.95 10.47 -1.76
N TYR A 32 -13.14 10.77 -0.75
CA TYR A 32 -12.33 12.00 -0.73
C TYR A 32 -11.33 12.05 -1.90
N SER A 33 -10.60 10.96 -2.13
CA SER A 33 -9.60 10.85 -3.19
C SER A 33 -10.23 10.95 -4.58
N LEU A 34 -11.36 10.27 -4.77
CA LEU A 34 -12.15 10.30 -6.00
C LEU A 34 -12.72 11.70 -6.25
N GLY A 35 -13.29 12.36 -5.25
CA GLY A 35 -13.85 13.70 -5.43
C GLY A 35 -12.80 14.72 -5.87
N ARG A 36 -11.55 14.59 -5.40
CA ARG A 36 -10.44 15.42 -5.91
C ARG A 36 -10.10 15.11 -7.36
N PHE A 37 -10.17 13.85 -7.77
CA PHE A 37 -9.94 13.45 -9.15
C PHE A 37 -11.04 13.94 -10.09
N LEU A 38 -12.31 13.71 -9.77
CA LEU A 38 -13.45 14.12 -10.60
C LEU A 38 -13.52 15.63 -10.77
N ARG A 39 -13.24 16.40 -9.70
CA ARG A 39 -13.14 17.86 -9.79
C ARG A 39 -11.94 18.34 -10.61
N TRP A 40 -10.86 17.57 -10.65
CA TRP A 40 -9.71 17.89 -11.50
C TRP A 40 -9.95 17.54 -12.97
N ALA A 41 -10.62 16.42 -13.22
CA ALA A 41 -10.98 15.96 -14.57
C ALA A 41 -12.18 16.72 -15.14
N ASP A 42 -12.95 17.40 -14.28
CA ASP A 42 -14.18 18.14 -14.59
C ASP A 42 -15.24 17.27 -15.31
N THR A 43 -15.31 16.00 -14.93
CA THR A 43 -16.24 15.03 -15.52
C THR A 43 -16.58 13.93 -14.53
N ILE A 44 -17.82 13.42 -14.61
CA ILE A 44 -18.25 12.23 -13.88
C ILE A 44 -17.83 10.94 -14.59
N ASN A 45 -17.51 11.00 -15.88
CA ASN A 45 -17.18 9.82 -16.69
C ASN A 45 -15.78 9.91 -17.32
N PRO A 46 -14.72 9.99 -16.50
CA PRO A 46 -13.36 10.15 -16.99
C PRO A 46 -12.92 8.95 -17.83
N ASP A 47 -12.04 9.20 -18.80
CA ASP A 47 -11.40 8.16 -19.59
C ASP A 47 -10.14 7.64 -18.89
N ARG A 48 -9.63 6.48 -19.30
CA ARG A 48 -8.36 5.92 -18.80
C ARG A 48 -7.21 6.93 -18.90
N HIS A 49 -7.18 7.75 -19.94
CA HIS A 49 -6.14 8.77 -20.14
C HIS A 49 -6.14 9.82 -19.02
N ASP A 50 -7.31 10.17 -18.47
CA ASP A 50 -7.42 11.14 -17.39
C ASP A 50 -6.84 10.58 -16.09
N ALA A 51 -7.10 9.30 -15.80
CA ALA A 51 -6.50 8.63 -14.66
C ALA A 51 -4.97 8.58 -14.76
N VAL A 52 -4.41 8.29 -15.94
CA VAL A 52 -2.95 8.28 -16.16
C VAL A 52 -2.36 9.67 -15.94
N LYS A 53 -2.95 10.72 -16.55
CA LYS A 53 -2.49 12.11 -16.39
C LYS A 53 -2.57 12.57 -14.94
N TYR A 54 -3.63 12.18 -14.22
CA TYR A 54 -3.77 12.52 -12.82
C TYR A 54 -2.71 11.82 -11.95
N MET A 55 -2.44 10.55 -12.22
CA MET A 55 -1.39 9.82 -11.50
C MET A 55 0.00 10.41 -11.77
N ASP A 56 0.31 10.78 -13.02
CA ASP A 56 1.56 11.48 -13.37
C ASP A 56 1.68 12.82 -12.65
N LYS A 57 0.60 13.61 -12.61
CA LYS A 57 0.55 14.85 -11.84
C LYS A 57 0.88 14.61 -10.36
N LEU A 58 0.26 13.62 -9.72
CA LEU A 58 0.50 13.32 -8.30
C LEU A 58 1.93 12.83 -8.04
N MET A 59 2.55 12.16 -9.02
CA MET A 59 3.98 11.79 -8.95
C MET A 59 4.88 13.02 -9.02
N LYS A 60 4.60 13.95 -9.93
CA LYS A 60 5.31 15.23 -10.05
C LYS A 60 5.13 16.12 -8.81
N ASP A 61 3.96 16.07 -8.18
CA ASP A 61 3.67 16.73 -6.90
C ASP A 61 4.38 16.07 -5.69
N GLY A 62 5.18 15.02 -5.91
CA GLY A 62 5.96 14.35 -4.85
C GLY A 62 5.11 13.60 -3.83
N LYS A 63 3.92 13.11 -4.22
CA LYS A 63 3.09 12.32 -3.28
C LYS A 63 3.77 11.00 -2.92
N LYS A 64 3.67 10.64 -1.63
CA LYS A 64 4.15 9.35 -1.13
C LYS A 64 3.50 8.21 -1.90
N GLU A 65 4.25 7.15 -2.16
CA GLU A 65 3.74 6.01 -2.91
C GLU A 65 2.52 5.34 -2.26
N SER A 66 2.46 5.31 -0.93
CA SER A 66 1.29 4.80 -0.20
C SER A 66 0.03 5.58 -0.54
N THR A 67 0.14 6.90 -0.63
CA THR A 67 -0.94 7.79 -1.08
C THR A 67 -1.31 7.53 -2.53
N LEU A 68 -0.31 7.42 -3.43
CA LEU A 68 -0.55 7.10 -4.84
C LEU A 68 -1.29 5.77 -5.00
N ARG A 69 -0.89 4.74 -4.24
CA ARG A 69 -1.57 3.44 -4.24
C ARG A 69 -3.02 3.54 -3.77
N ASN A 70 -3.27 4.23 -2.66
CA ASN A 70 -4.64 4.39 -2.14
C ASN A 70 -5.54 5.12 -3.14
N ILE A 71 -5.02 6.17 -3.79
CA ILE A 71 -5.74 6.88 -4.85
C ILE A 71 -6.00 5.94 -6.03
N LEU A 72 -5.00 5.19 -6.49
CA LEU A 72 -5.16 4.23 -7.58
C LEU A 72 -6.23 3.17 -7.27
N PHE A 73 -6.27 2.63 -6.05
CA PHE A 73 -7.31 1.68 -5.66
C PHE A 73 -8.71 2.32 -5.66
N ALA A 74 -8.83 3.56 -5.17
CA ALA A 74 -10.08 4.31 -5.24
C ALA A 74 -10.55 4.48 -6.70
N LEU A 75 -9.64 4.82 -7.61
CA LEU A 75 -9.92 4.94 -9.04
C LEU A 75 -10.34 3.60 -9.63
N LYS A 76 -9.65 2.49 -9.33
CA LYS A 76 -10.05 1.16 -9.82
C LYS A 76 -11.47 0.79 -9.42
N HIS A 77 -11.84 1.02 -8.16
CA HIS A 77 -13.21 0.80 -7.72
C HIS A 77 -14.21 1.72 -8.42
N TYR A 78 -13.84 2.97 -8.68
CA TYR A 78 -14.72 3.89 -9.40
C TYR A 78 -14.92 3.49 -10.86
N TYR A 79 -13.87 3.09 -11.57
CA TYR A 79 -13.99 2.60 -12.94
C TYR A 79 -14.89 1.37 -12.99
N GLN A 80 -14.73 0.43 -12.05
CA GLN A 80 -15.63 -0.73 -11.91
C GLN A 80 -17.08 -0.30 -11.65
N PHE A 81 -17.30 0.70 -10.81
CA PHE A 81 -18.63 1.24 -10.50
C PHE A 81 -19.33 1.83 -11.75
N ILE A 82 -18.60 2.53 -12.62
CA ILE A 82 -19.13 3.07 -13.89
C ILE A 82 -19.10 2.05 -15.04
N GLY A 83 -18.79 0.78 -14.77
CA GLY A 83 -18.76 -0.30 -15.77
C GLY A 83 -17.54 -0.26 -16.73
N LYS A 84 -16.47 0.44 -16.36
CA LYS A 84 -15.21 0.51 -17.10
C LYS A 84 -14.10 -0.31 -16.41
N GLU A 85 -13.08 -0.68 -17.18
CA GLU A 85 -11.87 -1.28 -16.63
C GLU A 85 -10.72 -0.29 -16.56
N LEU A 86 -9.95 -0.35 -15.48
CA LEU A 86 -8.74 0.44 -15.27
C LEU A 86 -7.56 -0.46 -14.93
N ASP A 87 -6.87 -0.96 -15.96
CA ASP A 87 -5.62 -1.67 -15.79
C ASP A 87 -4.44 -0.69 -15.73
N LEU A 88 -4.23 -0.14 -14.55
CA LEU A 88 -3.04 0.63 -14.20
C LEU A 88 -2.29 -0.07 -13.08
N LYS A 89 -0.97 -0.18 -13.26
CA LYS A 89 -0.07 -0.79 -12.27
C LYS A 89 0.38 0.27 -11.25
N PRO A 90 0.43 -0.08 -9.96
CA PRO A 90 0.94 0.83 -8.94
C PRO A 90 2.43 1.13 -9.17
N PRO A 91 2.92 2.31 -8.74
CA PRO A 91 4.34 2.61 -8.76
C PRO A 91 5.12 1.56 -7.95
N LYS A 92 6.25 1.10 -8.51
CA LYS A 92 7.08 0.03 -7.97
C LYS A 92 7.61 0.44 -6.59
N ARG A 93 7.30 -0.34 -5.56
CA ARG A 93 7.88 -0.13 -4.22
C ARG A 93 9.38 -0.42 -4.28
N PRO A 94 10.25 0.42 -3.70
CA PRO A 94 11.55 -0.05 -3.27
C PRO A 94 11.31 -1.13 -2.20
N VAL A 95 11.85 -2.32 -2.43
CA VAL A 95 11.83 -3.39 -1.42
C VAL A 95 12.72 -2.89 -0.28
N ARG A 96 12.16 -2.78 0.93
CA ARG A 96 12.99 -2.59 2.13
C ARG A 96 13.89 -3.81 2.21
N GLN A 97 15.18 -3.61 2.03
CA GLN A 97 16.16 -4.62 2.37
C GLN A 97 15.99 -4.92 3.86
N VAL A 98 15.93 -6.20 4.22
CA VAL A 98 15.88 -6.59 5.63
C VAL A 98 17.21 -6.16 6.22
N ASP A 99 17.17 -5.34 7.28
CA ASP A 99 18.38 -4.98 8.01
C ASP A 99 18.87 -6.26 8.71
N TYR A 100 20.07 -6.69 8.35
CA TYR A 100 20.75 -7.78 9.05
C TYR A 100 21.20 -7.27 10.42
N LEU A 101 21.16 -8.15 11.42
CA LEU A 101 21.74 -7.84 12.73
C LEU A 101 23.23 -7.55 12.56
N THR A 102 23.69 -6.43 13.12
CA THR A 102 25.12 -6.21 13.26
C THR A 102 25.71 -7.21 14.25
N VAL A 103 27.02 -7.48 14.14
CA VAL A 103 27.73 -8.38 15.07
C VAL A 103 27.53 -7.99 16.53
N MET A 104 27.41 -6.68 16.81
CA MET A 104 27.18 -6.17 18.16
C MET A 104 25.76 -6.45 18.66
N GLU A 105 24.75 -6.28 17.81
CA GLU A 105 23.36 -6.60 18.15
C GLU A 105 23.16 -8.10 18.33
N ALA A 106 23.77 -8.92 17.47
CA ALA A 106 23.78 -10.38 17.60
C ALA A 106 24.41 -10.80 18.94
N LYS A 107 25.58 -10.25 19.28
CA LYS A 107 26.24 -10.50 20.58
C LYS A 107 25.37 -10.06 21.75
N SER A 108 24.75 -8.88 21.68
CA SER A 108 23.87 -8.38 22.74
C SER A 108 22.66 -9.28 22.97
N LEU A 109 22.06 -9.83 21.90
CA LEU A 109 20.94 -10.77 22.01
C LEU A 109 21.36 -12.06 22.71
N VAL A 110 22.54 -12.58 22.36
CA VAL A 110 23.15 -13.75 23.00
C VAL A 110 23.40 -13.49 24.49
N TYR A 111 24.05 -12.38 24.86
CA TYR A 111 24.29 -12.05 26.27
C TYR A 111 22.99 -11.84 27.07
N THR A 112 21.97 -11.24 26.45
CA THR A 112 20.67 -10.99 27.10
C THR A 112 19.90 -12.29 27.35
N SER A 113 20.02 -13.29 26.47
CA SER A 113 19.37 -14.59 26.66
C SER A 113 20.06 -15.45 27.71
N PHE A 114 21.39 -15.35 27.83
CA PHE A 114 22.15 -15.96 28.93
C PHE A 114 21.73 -15.43 30.30
N ALA A 115 21.56 -14.11 30.43
CA ALA A 115 21.14 -13.49 31.70
C ALA A 115 19.72 -13.89 32.15
N LYS A 116 18.89 -14.40 31.24
CA LYS A 116 17.49 -14.80 31.48
C LYS A 116 17.28 -16.32 31.58
N GLY A 117 18.36 -17.12 31.59
CA GLY A 117 18.28 -18.57 31.75
C GLY A 117 17.75 -19.34 30.52
N ALA A 118 17.71 -18.72 29.34
CA ALA A 118 17.27 -19.33 28.07
C ALA A 118 18.46 -19.74 27.18
N ALA A 119 19.56 -20.16 27.80
CA ALA A 119 20.88 -20.31 27.19
C ALA A 119 20.98 -21.43 26.13
N THR A 120 20.21 -22.51 26.24
CA THR A 120 20.43 -23.74 25.47
C THR A 120 19.92 -23.72 24.02
N THR A 121 19.11 -22.74 23.61
CA THR A 121 18.46 -22.74 22.27
C THR A 121 19.10 -21.77 21.27
N ILE A 122 19.83 -20.75 21.73
CA ILE A 122 20.43 -19.72 20.85
C ILE A 122 21.88 -20.05 20.51
N GLU A 123 22.63 -20.66 21.43
CA GLU A 123 23.99 -21.15 21.17
C GLU A 123 24.01 -22.20 20.05
N SER A 124 23.04 -23.10 20.01
CA SER A 124 22.93 -24.12 18.97
C SER A 124 22.62 -23.54 17.59
N PHE A 125 21.84 -22.46 17.49
CA PHE A 125 21.51 -21.83 16.21
C PHE A 125 22.67 -21.03 15.60
N ILE A 126 23.46 -20.33 16.41
CA ILE A 126 24.62 -19.57 15.91
C ILE A 126 25.78 -20.50 15.52
N TYR A 127 25.97 -21.61 16.25
CA TYR A 127 26.97 -22.59 15.88
C TYR A 127 26.59 -23.42 14.63
N LEU A 128 25.29 -23.63 14.37
CA LEU A 128 24.81 -24.36 13.19
C LEU A 128 25.08 -23.63 11.86
N ASP A 129 25.08 -22.29 11.83
CA ASP A 129 25.43 -21.54 10.62
C ASP A 129 26.93 -21.65 10.28
N SER A 130 27.80 -21.89 11.27
CA SER A 130 29.23 -22.19 11.00
C SER A 130 29.45 -23.58 10.36
N LEU A 131 28.42 -24.42 10.30
CA LEU A 131 28.45 -25.72 9.63
C LEU A 131 27.95 -25.65 8.18
N VAL A 132 27.21 -24.61 7.79
CA VAL A 132 26.65 -24.46 6.43
C VAL A 132 27.71 -24.00 5.43
N ASP A 133 28.76 -23.31 5.89
CA ASP A 133 29.91 -22.93 5.05
C ASP A 133 30.85 -24.11 4.70
N ASN A 134 30.68 -25.29 5.32
CA ASN A 134 31.49 -26.50 5.02
C ASN A 134 30.80 -27.51 4.09
N VAL A 135 29.72 -27.13 3.40
CA VAL A 135 29.00 -28.02 2.45
C VAL A 135 29.14 -27.54 0.99
N CYS A 136 30.06 -26.62 0.71
CA CYS A 136 30.40 -26.21 -0.66
C CYS A 136 31.92 -26.27 -0.90
N GLU A 137 32.50 -27.45 -0.78
CA GLU A 137 33.65 -27.91 -1.59
C GLU A 137 33.37 -29.32 -2.11
#